data_AF-A0A4R2T825-F1
#
_entry.id   AF-A0A4R2T825-F1
#
_cell.length_a   1.000
_cell.length_b   1.000
_cell.length_c   1.000
_cell.angle_alpha   90.00
_cell.angle_beta   90.00
_cell.angle_gamma   90.00
#
_symmetry.space_group_name_H-M   'P 1'
#
loop_
_entity.id
_entity.type
_entity.pdbx_description
1 polymer ?
#
loop_
_entity_poly.entity_id
_entity_poly.type
_entity_poly.pdbx_seq_one_letter_code
_entity_poly.pdbx_strand_id
1 'polypeptide(L)'
;MADKQHFEAIVGDIGRKLWSIFPADAVEMRFEAQFHEWMQTPGVSQWTRRDGVQGQYAGFGSRPEKVEESIKVDLARMRTLDIFLPRPWNHVTVTLTETAKINFDYAYVDEIDQWPRLHLIGISALEQAEATRDYGIPSADWQHVASEVLKIRRAEYEAARALGDAVIQHAVEQNIKNLQSRIEAAAI
;
A
#
# COMPACT_ATOMS: atom_id res chain seq x y z
N MET A 1 -12.70 -22.09 6.52
CA MET A 1 -14.04 -21.84 5.91
C MET A 1 -14.65 -20.54 6.42
N ALA A 2 -14.60 -20.24 7.73
CA ALA A 2 -15.09 -18.98 8.28
C ALA A 2 -14.40 -17.74 7.68
N ASP A 3 -13.07 -17.73 7.58
CA ASP A 3 -12.32 -16.58 7.02
C ASP A 3 -12.65 -16.25 5.57
N LYS A 4 -12.91 -17.27 4.75
CA LYS A 4 -13.34 -17.05 3.37
C LYS A 4 -14.69 -16.34 3.33
N GLN A 5 -15.65 -16.77 4.15
CA GLN A 5 -16.97 -16.13 4.23
C GLN A 5 -16.90 -14.71 4.81
N HIS A 6 -16.07 -14.50 5.84
CA HIS A 6 -15.84 -13.16 6.40
C HIS A 6 -15.17 -12.24 5.39
N PHE A 7 -14.14 -12.72 4.68
CA PHE A 7 -13.49 -11.98 3.62
C PHE A 7 -14.48 -11.60 2.52
N GLU A 8 -15.25 -12.56 1.99
CA GLU A 8 -16.27 -12.32 0.95
C GLU A 8 -17.33 -11.31 1.42
N ALA A 9 -17.77 -11.39 2.67
CA ALA A 9 -18.72 -10.44 3.24
C ALA A 9 -18.15 -9.02 3.30
N ILE A 10 -16.92 -8.87 3.79
CA ILE A 10 -16.23 -7.57 3.86
C ILE A 10 -16.01 -6.99 2.46
N VAL A 11 -15.56 -7.82 1.50
CA VAL A 11 -15.39 -7.41 0.10
C VAL A 11 -16.72 -6.92 -0.50
N GLY A 12 -17.81 -7.63 -0.24
CA GLY A 12 -19.14 -7.23 -0.69
C GLY A 12 -19.62 -5.91 -0.07
N ASP A 13 -19.33 -5.69 1.21
CA ASP A 13 -19.63 -4.43 1.91
C ASP A 13 -18.84 -3.25 1.35
N ILE A 14 -17.54 -3.42 1.13
CA ILE A 14 -16.67 -2.42 0.51
C ILE A 14 -17.16 -2.09 -0.90
N GLY A 15 -17.48 -3.12 -1.70
CA GLY A 15 -17.98 -2.94 -3.06
C GLY A 15 -19.28 -2.12 -3.10
N ARG A 16 -20.26 -2.40 -2.23
CA ARG A 16 -21.49 -1.60 -2.12
C ARG A 16 -21.23 -0.16 -1.71
N LYS A 17 -20.29 0.07 -0.80
CA LYS A 17 -19.92 1.41 -0.32
C LYS A 17 -19.27 2.22 -1.44
N LEU A 18 -18.28 1.66 -2.14
CA LEU A 18 -17.67 2.29 -3.32
C LEU A 18 -18.70 2.56 -4.40
N TRP A 19 -19.60 1.60 -4.69
CA TRP A 19 -20.66 1.80 -5.68
C TRP A 19 -21.58 2.97 -5.34
N SER A 20 -21.85 3.22 -4.05
CA SER A 20 -22.70 4.34 -3.63
C SER A 20 -22.11 5.73 -3.90
N ILE A 21 -20.79 5.80 -4.10
CA ILE A 21 -20.04 7.03 -4.43
C ILE A 21 -19.37 6.92 -5.80
N PHE A 22 -19.77 5.94 -6.62
CA PHE A 22 -19.21 5.72 -7.94
C PHE A 22 -19.79 6.73 -8.94
N PRO A 23 -18.97 7.59 -9.58
CA PRO A 23 -19.49 8.58 -10.51
C PRO A 23 -20.11 7.93 -11.75
N ALA A 24 -21.25 8.46 -12.20
CA ALA A 24 -22.00 7.88 -13.33
C ALA A 24 -21.24 7.89 -14.66
N ASP A 25 -20.23 8.76 -14.81
CA ASP A 25 -19.38 8.89 -15.99
C ASP A 25 -18.00 8.24 -15.83
N ALA A 26 -17.73 7.61 -14.69
CA ALA A 26 -16.49 6.88 -14.43
C ALA A 26 -16.54 5.47 -15.03
N VAL A 27 -15.39 5.00 -15.50
CA VAL A 27 -15.17 3.59 -15.88
C VAL A 27 -14.49 2.80 -14.77
N GLU A 28 -13.79 3.51 -13.87
CA GLU A 28 -13.05 2.93 -12.77
C GLU A 28 -13.01 3.92 -11.59
N MET A 29 -13.13 3.39 -10.37
CA MET A 29 -12.94 4.11 -9.12
C MET A 29 -11.88 3.38 -8.28
N ARG A 30 -10.95 4.14 -7.72
CA ARG A 30 -9.90 3.66 -6.82
C ARG A 30 -10.07 4.28 -5.45
N PHE A 31 -9.91 3.47 -4.42
CA PHE A 31 -9.83 3.93 -3.05
C PHE A 31 -8.50 3.50 -2.44
N GLU A 32 -7.70 4.48 -2.05
CA GLU A 32 -6.38 4.30 -1.48
C GLU A 32 -6.44 4.48 0.04
N ALA A 33 -5.89 3.54 0.80
CA ALA A 33 -5.79 3.66 2.24
C ALA A 33 -4.45 3.15 2.77
N GLN A 34 -4.02 3.77 3.86
CA GLN A 34 -2.82 3.37 4.59
C GLN A 34 -3.15 3.23 6.08
N PHE A 35 -2.45 2.30 6.73
CA PHE A 35 -2.67 1.90 8.12
C PHE A 35 -1.38 1.98 8.91
N HIS A 36 -1.12 3.14 9.50
CA HIS A 36 0.07 3.42 10.27
C HIS A 36 -0.31 3.77 11.71
N GLU A 37 0.50 3.36 12.68
CA GLU A 37 0.22 3.63 14.10
C GLU A 37 0.31 5.12 14.43
N TRP A 38 1.28 5.81 13.83
CA TRP A 38 1.58 7.22 14.08
C TRP A 38 0.90 8.20 13.11
N MET A 39 0.39 7.72 11.97
CA MET A 39 -0.27 8.56 10.97
C MET A 39 -1.65 8.01 10.58
N GLN A 40 -2.69 8.73 10.98
CA GLN A 40 -4.04 8.50 10.47
C GLN A 40 -4.21 9.23 9.14
N THR A 41 -3.83 8.59 8.04
CA THR A 41 -4.15 9.11 6.71
C THR A 41 -5.63 8.84 6.39
N PRO A 42 -6.43 9.83 6.00
CA PRO A 42 -7.78 9.57 5.50
C PRO A 42 -7.66 8.79 4.18
N GLY A 43 -8.56 7.83 3.93
CA GLY A 43 -8.55 7.09 2.67
C GLY A 43 -9.04 7.97 1.52
N VAL A 44 -8.41 7.89 0.35
CA VAL A 44 -8.64 8.82 -0.77
C VAL A 44 -9.33 8.10 -1.91
N SER A 45 -10.49 8.62 -2.34
CA SER A 45 -11.16 8.14 -3.56
C SER A 45 -10.77 8.97 -4.79
N GLN A 46 -10.43 8.27 -5.86
CA GLN A 46 -10.15 8.82 -7.19
C GLN A 46 -10.94 8.02 -8.22
N TRP A 47 -11.20 8.59 -9.39
CA TRP A 47 -11.85 7.87 -10.48
C TRP A 47 -11.31 8.26 -11.83
N THR A 48 -11.43 7.35 -12.78
CA THR A 48 -11.07 7.56 -14.18
C THR A 48 -12.35 7.56 -15.01
N ARG A 49 -12.48 8.54 -15.90
CA ARG A 49 -13.55 8.62 -16.89
C ARG A 49 -13.18 7.91 -18.18
N ARG A 50 -14.16 7.69 -19.06
CA ARG A 50 -13.96 7.01 -20.35
C ARG A 50 -12.99 7.74 -21.29
N ASP A 51 -12.86 9.06 -21.15
CA ASP A 51 -11.91 9.90 -21.87
C ASP A 51 -10.49 9.88 -21.26
N GLY A 52 -10.27 9.11 -20.19
CA GLY A 52 -9.01 8.99 -19.46
C GLY A 52 -8.78 10.08 -18.41
N VAL A 53 -9.69 11.04 -18.27
CA VAL A 53 -9.56 12.11 -17.28
C VAL A 53 -9.70 11.55 -15.87
N GLN A 54 -8.73 11.87 -15.01
CA GLN A 54 -8.77 11.56 -13.59
C GLN A 54 -9.62 12.61 -12.85
N GLY A 55 -10.50 12.13 -11.98
CA GLY A 55 -11.27 12.93 -11.04
C GLY A 55 -10.94 12.54 -9.61
N GLN A 56 -11.09 13.51 -8.72
CA GLN A 56 -11.06 13.30 -7.29
C GLN A 56 -12.10 14.23 -6.65
N TYR A 57 -12.57 13.88 -5.46
CA TYR A 57 -13.44 14.77 -4.69
C TYR A 57 -12.64 15.99 -4.24
N ALA A 58 -12.72 17.07 -5.02
CA ALA A 58 -12.10 18.34 -4.72
C ALA A 58 -13.10 19.25 -3.99
N GLY A 59 -12.66 19.86 -2.88
CA GLY A 59 -13.43 20.87 -2.15
C GLY A 59 -13.92 20.44 -0.77
N PHE A 60 -14.07 21.42 0.12
CA PHE A 60 -14.62 21.21 1.44
C PHE A 60 -16.10 20.81 1.33
N GLY A 61 -16.49 19.68 1.94
CA GLY A 61 -17.86 19.19 1.98
C GLY A 61 -18.36 18.44 0.74
N SER A 62 -17.56 18.31 -0.33
CA SER A 62 -17.89 17.47 -1.50
C SER A 62 -17.41 16.02 -1.34
N ARG A 63 -16.49 15.79 -0.40
CA ARG A 63 -15.88 14.50 -0.13
C ARG A 63 -16.86 13.58 0.60
N PRO A 64 -17.04 12.32 0.17
CA PRO A 64 -17.89 11.36 0.85
C PRO A 64 -17.18 10.75 2.07
N GLU A 65 -16.73 11.60 3.00
CA GLU A 65 -15.86 11.24 4.13
C GLU A 65 -16.43 10.08 4.95
N LYS A 66 -17.74 10.07 5.21
CA LYS A 66 -18.41 9.00 5.96
C LYS A 66 -18.32 7.65 5.25
N VAL A 67 -18.41 7.63 3.92
CA VAL A 67 -18.31 6.40 3.13
C VAL A 67 -16.86 5.92 3.12
N GLU A 68 -15.91 6.82 2.89
CA GLU A 68 -14.48 6.53 2.89
C GLU A 68 -13.99 6.02 4.25
N GLU A 69 -14.42 6.65 5.35
CA GLU A 69 -14.12 6.20 6.71
C GLU A 69 -14.73 4.83 6.98
N SER A 70 -15.97 4.59 6.57
CA SER A 70 -16.59 3.27 6.71
C SER A 70 -15.85 2.19 5.92
N ILE A 71 -15.36 2.49 4.71
CA ILE A 71 -14.52 1.56 3.94
C ILE A 71 -13.21 1.29 4.67
N LYS A 72 -12.57 2.33 5.23
CA LYS A 72 -11.34 2.17 6.01
C LYS A 72 -11.54 1.29 7.25
N VAL A 73 -12.70 1.39 7.92
CA VAL A 73 -13.06 0.49 9.05
C VAL A 73 -13.21 -0.96 8.58
N ASP A 74 -13.87 -1.19 7.44
CA ASP A 74 -14.00 -2.54 6.88
C ASP A 74 -12.64 -3.14 6.50
N LEU A 75 -11.77 -2.33 5.90
CA LEU A 75 -10.39 -2.70 5.60
C LEU A 75 -9.58 -2.97 6.86
N ALA A 76 -9.76 -2.19 7.94
CA ALA A 76 -9.12 -2.46 9.23
C ALA A 76 -9.54 -3.83 9.79
N ARG A 77 -10.83 -4.18 9.68
CA ARG A 77 -11.36 -5.50 10.07
C ARG A 77 -10.85 -6.61 9.15
N MET A 78 -10.69 -6.35 7.85
CA MET A 78 -10.11 -7.31 6.90
C MET A 78 -8.69 -7.70 7.32
N ARG A 79 -7.87 -6.73 7.76
CA ARG A 79 -6.48 -6.96 8.19
C ARG A 79 -6.34 -7.89 9.39
N THR A 80 -7.41 -8.09 10.18
CA THR A 80 -7.38 -8.96 11.35
C THR A 80 -7.78 -10.41 11.06
N LEU A 81 -8.09 -10.74 9.80
CA LEU A 81 -8.38 -12.12 9.40
C LEU A 81 -7.08 -12.96 9.40
N ASP A 82 -7.17 -14.25 9.74
CA ASP A 82 -5.99 -15.11 9.89
C ASP A 82 -5.20 -15.24 8.58
N ILE A 83 -5.89 -15.13 7.44
CA ILE A 83 -5.26 -15.16 6.11
C ILE A 83 -4.25 -14.02 5.86
N PHE A 84 -4.29 -12.94 6.65
CA PHE A 84 -3.34 -11.83 6.58
C PHE A 84 -2.34 -11.82 7.74
N LEU A 85 -2.40 -12.80 8.64
CA LEU A 85 -1.47 -12.94 9.74
C LEU A 85 -0.27 -13.81 9.36
N PRO A 86 0.90 -13.62 10.00
CA PRO A 86 1.17 -12.73 11.15
C PRO A 86 1.49 -11.29 10.77
N ARG A 87 1.71 -10.99 9.49
CA ARG A 87 2.10 -9.65 9.01
C ARG A 87 0.97 -9.09 8.15
N PRO A 88 0.05 -8.28 8.71
CA PRO A 88 -0.99 -7.64 7.92
C PRO A 88 -0.40 -6.58 6.98
N TRP A 89 -1.00 -6.42 5.81
CA TRP A 89 -0.65 -5.32 4.89
C TRP A 89 -0.97 -3.97 5.53
N ASN A 90 -0.33 -2.91 5.06
CA ASN A 90 -0.53 -1.56 5.60
C ASN A 90 -0.75 -0.49 4.52
N HIS A 91 -0.64 -0.86 3.25
CA HIS A 91 -1.18 -0.08 2.14
C HIS A 91 -2.16 -0.95 1.36
N VAL A 92 -3.22 -0.33 0.86
CA VAL A 92 -4.19 -0.97 -0.03
C VAL A 92 -4.71 0.01 -1.06
N THR A 93 -4.88 -0.47 -2.28
CA THR A 93 -5.74 0.15 -3.29
C THR A 93 -6.90 -0.81 -3.58
N VAL A 94 -8.12 -0.31 -3.42
CA VAL A 94 -9.33 -1.02 -3.83
C VAL A 94 -9.82 -0.42 -5.13
N THR A 95 -9.93 -1.23 -6.17
CA THR A 95 -10.37 -0.79 -7.50
C THR A 95 -11.72 -1.39 -7.81
N LEU A 96 -12.71 -0.56 -8.13
CA LEU A 96 -14.03 -0.94 -8.61
C LEU A 96 -14.20 -0.46 -10.05
N THR A 97 -14.70 -1.31 -10.94
CA THR A 97 -14.97 -0.96 -12.36
C THR A 97 -16.46 -0.74 -12.61
N GLU A 98 -16.81 -0.10 -13.75
CA GLU A 98 -18.21 0.09 -14.19
C GLU A 98 -18.98 -1.25 -14.36
N THR A 99 -18.26 -2.37 -14.49
CA THR A 99 -18.83 -3.73 -14.57
C THR A 99 -19.01 -4.40 -13.21
N ALA A 100 -18.84 -3.65 -12.12
CA ALA A 100 -18.86 -4.13 -10.73
C ALA A 100 -17.77 -5.16 -10.36
N LYS A 101 -16.73 -5.32 -11.19
CA LYS A 101 -15.53 -6.07 -10.81
C LYS A 101 -14.74 -5.27 -9.77
N ILE A 102 -14.40 -5.90 -8.65
CA ILE A 102 -13.58 -5.35 -7.57
C ILE A 102 -12.23 -6.07 -7.49
N ASN A 103 -11.15 -5.31 -7.32
CA ASN A 103 -9.79 -5.83 -7.14
C ASN A 103 -9.13 -5.13 -5.93
N PHE A 104 -8.14 -5.80 -5.34
CA PHE A 104 -7.36 -5.28 -4.22
C PHE A 104 -5.87 -5.47 -4.50
N ASP A 105 -5.13 -4.38 -4.40
CA ASP A 105 -3.67 -4.39 -4.43
C ASP A 105 -3.16 -4.06 -3.03
N TYR A 106 -2.31 -4.92 -2.47
CA TYR A 106 -1.79 -4.78 -1.12
C TYR A 106 -0.28 -4.58 -1.13
N ALA A 107 0.24 -3.82 -0.15
CA ALA A 107 1.67 -3.77 0.11
C ALA A 107 1.98 -3.78 1.62
N TYR A 108 3.22 -4.16 1.91
CA TYR A 108 3.79 -4.29 3.25
C TYR A 108 5.01 -3.39 3.34
N VAL A 109 4.79 -2.12 3.70
CA VAL A 109 5.84 -1.09 3.75
C VAL A 109 6.31 -0.92 5.18
N ASP A 110 7.58 -1.17 5.48
CA ASP A 110 8.10 -1.00 6.83
C ASP A 110 7.92 0.44 7.31
N GLU A 111 7.67 0.65 8.60
CA GLU A 111 7.29 1.98 9.15
C GLU A 111 8.32 3.06 8.83
N ILE A 112 9.61 2.75 8.94
CA ILE A 112 10.72 3.65 8.59
C ILE A 112 10.80 3.93 7.08
N ASP A 113 10.21 3.07 6.27
CA ASP A 113 10.27 3.12 4.81
C ASP A 113 9.09 3.89 4.19
N GLN A 114 8.25 4.48 5.02
CA GLN A 114 7.07 5.23 4.59
C GLN A 114 7.40 6.69 4.32
N TRP A 115 6.73 7.26 3.32
CA TRP A 115 6.85 8.68 3.00
C TRP A 115 5.51 9.28 2.55
N PRO A 116 5.23 10.55 2.87
CA PRO A 116 4.09 11.26 2.29
C PRO A 116 4.13 11.21 0.76
N ARG A 117 2.99 10.92 0.13
CA ARG A 117 2.81 10.77 -1.34
C ARG A 117 3.34 9.46 -1.94
N LEU A 118 3.97 8.57 -1.16
CA LEU A 118 4.20 7.20 -1.60
C LEU A 118 3.04 6.30 -1.18
N HIS A 119 2.57 5.48 -2.12
CA HIS A 119 1.49 4.53 -1.89
C HIS A 119 1.83 3.19 -2.54
N LEU A 120 1.61 2.10 -1.81
CA LEU A 120 2.02 0.72 -2.15
C LEU A 120 3.53 0.49 -2.33
N ILE A 121 4.36 1.50 -2.06
CA ILE A 121 5.81 1.45 -2.24
C ILE A 121 6.50 2.22 -1.11
N GLY A 122 7.67 1.74 -0.68
CA GLY A 122 8.52 2.41 0.30
C GLY A 122 9.63 3.24 -0.34
N ILE A 123 10.26 4.12 0.43
CA ILE A 123 11.38 4.99 0.00
C ILE A 123 12.52 4.16 -0.58
N SER A 124 12.87 3.08 0.11
CA SER A 124 13.97 2.17 -0.22
C SER A 124 13.72 1.40 -1.51
N ALA A 125 12.51 1.42 -2.07
CA ALA A 125 12.19 0.83 -3.36
C ALA A 125 12.54 1.77 -4.54
N LEU A 126 12.76 3.06 -4.29
CA LEU A 126 13.13 4.05 -5.29
C LEU A 126 14.65 4.16 -5.44
N GLU A 127 15.11 4.58 -6.61
CA GLU A 127 16.48 5.11 -6.75
C GLU A 127 16.61 6.45 -6.00
N GLN A 128 17.78 6.74 -5.42
CA GLN A 128 17.96 8.00 -4.67
C GLN A 128 17.64 9.24 -5.53
N ALA A 129 18.07 9.24 -6.80
CA ALA A 129 17.82 10.34 -7.71
C ALA A 129 16.31 10.53 -8.00
N GLU A 130 15.56 9.43 -8.14
CA GLU A 130 14.10 9.43 -8.29
C GLU A 130 13.42 9.95 -7.03
N ALA A 131 13.82 9.42 -5.86
CA ALA A 131 13.29 9.83 -4.55
C ALA A 131 13.43 11.34 -4.33
N THR A 132 14.60 11.90 -4.64
CA THR A 132 14.86 13.33 -4.51
C THR A 132 14.09 14.15 -5.53
N ARG A 133 14.14 13.77 -6.82
CA ARG A 133 13.56 14.56 -7.92
C ARG A 133 12.04 14.56 -7.90
N ASP A 134 11.43 13.39 -7.74
CA ASP A 134 9.99 13.20 -7.99
C ASP A 134 9.17 13.29 -6.70
N TYR A 135 9.77 12.90 -5.57
CA TYR A 135 9.09 12.84 -4.28
C TYR A 135 9.62 13.84 -3.24
N GLY A 136 10.70 14.57 -3.57
CA GLY A 136 11.30 15.57 -2.69
C GLY A 136 11.90 14.98 -1.42
N ILE A 137 12.27 13.69 -1.45
CA ILE A 137 12.90 13.01 -0.32
C ILE A 137 14.36 13.46 -0.26
N PRO A 138 14.83 14.07 0.84
CA PRO A 138 16.23 14.45 0.95
C PRO A 138 17.15 13.23 0.81
N SER A 139 18.27 13.36 0.09
CA SER A 139 19.21 12.25 -0.12
C SER A 139 19.71 11.63 1.19
N ALA A 140 19.88 12.44 2.23
CA ALA A 140 20.27 11.97 3.56
C ALA A 140 19.19 11.08 4.21
N ASP A 141 17.91 11.46 4.07
CA ASP A 141 16.78 10.68 4.58
C ASP A 141 16.64 9.38 3.80
N TRP A 142 16.73 9.42 2.46
CA TRP A 142 16.75 8.21 1.64
C TRP A 142 17.86 7.26 2.06
N GLN A 143 19.08 7.76 2.25
CA GLN A 143 20.24 6.96 2.64
C GLN A 143 20.04 6.33 4.02
N HIS A 144 19.52 7.10 4.97
CA HIS A 144 19.22 6.62 6.32
C HIS A 144 18.20 5.48 6.27
N VAL A 145 17.06 5.71 5.61
CA VAL A 145 15.99 4.73 5.48
C VAL A 145 16.45 3.47 4.75
N ALA A 146 17.12 3.61 3.60
CA ALA A 146 17.67 2.49 2.84
C ALA A 146 18.63 1.65 3.69
N SER A 147 19.45 2.29 4.52
CA SER A 147 20.38 1.59 5.42
C SER A 147 19.65 0.83 6.53
N GLU A 148 18.59 1.41 7.12
CA GLU A 148 17.80 0.73 8.16
C GLU A 148 16.98 -0.42 7.58
N VAL A 149 16.33 -0.24 6.42
CA VAL A 149 15.62 -1.31 5.73
C VAL A 149 16.58 -2.46 5.37
N LEU A 150 17.82 -2.16 4.96
CA LEU A 150 18.82 -3.19 4.70
C LEU A 150 19.14 -4.03 5.95
N LYS A 151 19.22 -3.40 7.13
CA LYS A 151 19.40 -4.12 8.40
C LYS A 151 18.20 -5.02 8.72
N ILE A 152 16.97 -4.52 8.51
CA ILE A 152 15.74 -5.29 8.69
C ILE A 152 15.75 -6.52 7.78
N ARG A 153 16.01 -6.35 6.48
CA ARG A 153 16.05 -7.46 5.51
C ARG A 153 17.13 -8.49 5.86
N ARG A 154 18.30 -8.05 6.34
CA ARG A 154 19.34 -8.98 6.83
C ARG A 154 18.88 -9.79 8.04
N ALA A 155 18.17 -9.18 8.98
CA ALA A 155 17.59 -9.91 10.10
C ALA A 155 16.51 -10.91 9.65
N GLU A 156 15.64 -10.53 8.72
CA GLU A 156 14.65 -11.43 8.11
C GLU A 156 15.31 -12.62 7.40
N TYR A 157 16.42 -12.39 6.69
CA TYR A 157 17.19 -13.45 6.03
C TYR A 157 17.75 -14.47 7.05
N GLU A 158 18.38 -14.00 8.12
CA GLU A 158 18.93 -14.90 9.15
C GLU A 158 17.83 -15.64 9.90
N ALA A 159 16.68 -15.01 10.14
CA ALA A 159 15.50 -15.66 10.72
C ALA A 159 14.97 -16.77 9.79
N ALA A 160 14.80 -16.50 8.50
CA ALA A 160 14.37 -17.48 7.51
C ALA A 160 15.35 -18.65 7.39
N ARG A 161 16.65 -18.36 7.42
CA ARG A 161 17.73 -19.36 7.43
C ARG A 161 17.65 -20.25 8.68
N ALA A 162 17.42 -19.68 9.86
CA ALA A 162 17.29 -20.43 11.10
C ALA A 162 16.06 -21.35 11.10
N LEU A 163 14.98 -20.93 10.43
CA LEU A 163 13.75 -21.72 10.27
C LEU A 163 13.83 -22.74 9.12
N GLY A 164 14.87 -22.69 8.29
CA GLY A 164 15.01 -23.55 7.11
C GLY A 164 14.05 -23.20 5.96
N ASP A 165 13.49 -21.99 5.94
CA ASP A 165 12.59 -21.54 4.88
C ASP A 165 13.37 -21.00 3.68
N ALA A 166 13.75 -21.92 2.78
CA ALA A 166 14.55 -21.58 1.60
C ALA A 166 13.85 -20.62 0.62
N VAL A 167 12.51 -20.61 0.59
CA VAL A 167 11.74 -19.74 -0.32
C VAL A 167 11.82 -18.30 0.17
N ILE A 168 11.52 -18.07 1.45
CA ILE A 168 11.64 -16.73 2.06
C ILE A 168 13.10 -16.29 2.03
N GLN A 169 14.03 -17.17 2.39
CA GLN A 169 15.46 -16.85 2.38
C GLN A 169 15.91 -16.34 1.01
N HIS A 170 15.57 -17.04 -0.08
CA HIS A 170 15.96 -16.62 -1.43
C HIS A 170 15.31 -15.28 -1.83
N ALA A 171 14.03 -15.09 -1.54
CA ALA A 171 13.32 -13.84 -1.84
C ALA A 171 13.95 -12.64 -1.11
N VAL A 172 14.25 -12.79 0.18
CA VAL A 172 14.89 -11.74 0.98
C VAL A 172 16.33 -11.48 0.50
N GLU A 173 17.07 -12.51 0.09
CA GLU A 173 18.42 -12.36 -0.46
C GLU A 173 18.43 -11.48 -1.73
N GLN A 174 17.46 -11.65 -2.63
CA GLN A 174 17.35 -10.79 -3.82
C GLN A 174 17.05 -9.34 -3.44
N ASN A 175 16.16 -9.12 -2.47
CA ASN A 175 15.86 -7.77 -1.97
C ASN A 175 17.11 -7.10 -1.37
N ILE A 176 17.90 -7.85 -0.60
CA ILE A 176 19.17 -7.37 -0.04
C ILE A 176 20.13 -6.94 -1.15
N LYS A 177 20.33 -7.78 -2.18
CA LYS A 177 21.23 -7.49 -3.31
C LYS A 177 20.79 -6.24 -4.07
N ASN A 178 19.51 -6.14 -4.40
CA ASN A 178 18.95 -5.00 -5.13
C ASN A 178 19.07 -3.70 -4.32
N LEU A 179 18.79 -3.73 -3.01
CA LEU A 179 18.94 -2.56 -2.15
C LEU A 179 20.40 -2.14 -1.97
N GLN A 180 21.31 -3.09 -1.78
CA GLN A 180 22.76 -2.82 -1.70
C GLN A 180 23.28 -2.15 -2.97
N SER A 181 22.92 -2.69 -4.14
CA SER A 181 23.34 -2.12 -5.42
C SER A 181 22.91 -0.65 -5.58
N ARG A 182 21.72 -0.29 -5.10
CA ARG A 182 21.22 1.10 -5.18
C ARG A 182 21.92 2.03 -4.20
N ILE A 183 22.17 1.55 -2.98
CA ILE A 183 22.95 2.27 -1.98
C ILE A 183 24.37 2.55 -2.49
N GLU A 184 24.99 1.56 -3.13
CA GLU A 184 26.34 1.68 -3.72
C GLU A 184 26.33 2.65 -4.90
N ALA A 185 25.34 2.57 -5.79
CA ALA A 185 25.20 3.48 -6.92
C ALA A 185 24.99 4.94 -6.50
N ALA A 186 24.32 5.18 -5.37
CA ALA A 186 24.10 6.51 -4.81
C ALA A 186 25.35 7.12 -4.14
N ALA A 187 26.41 6.33 -3.91
CA ALA A 187 27.65 6.78 -3.27
C ALA A 187 28.70 7.29 -4.27
N ILE A 188 28.43 7.19 -5.58
CA ILE A 188 29.30 7.56 -6.71
C ILE A 188 28.92 8.96 -7.21
#